data_AF-A0AAV4RD07-F1
#
_entry.id   AF-A0AAV4RD07-F1
#
_cell.length_a   1.000
_cell.length_b   1.000
_cell.length_c   1.000
_cell.angle_alpha   90.00
_cell.angle_beta   90.00
_cell.angle_gamma   90.00
#
_symmetry.space_group_name_H-M   'P 1'
#
loop_
_entity.id
_entity.type
_entity.pdbx_description
1 polymer ?
#
loop_
_entity_poly.entity_id
_entity_poly.type
_entity_poly.pdbx_seq_one_letter_code
_entity_poly.pdbx_strand_id
1 'polypeptide(L)'
;MKKRAAFSQGTSLFEEISPNRTCPEAYIMTHWCPCQTFDVVDVNSSESVNASQAIVDDINYKLESYGGMCEILEIAEILDSEWAKLMICSYSI
;
A
#
# COMPACT_ATOMS: atom_id res chain seq x y z
N MET A 1 -22.99 12.91 27.00
CA MET A 1 -21.64 12.36 26.72
C MET A 1 -21.77 10.87 26.43
N LYS A 2 -21.64 10.45 25.16
CA LYS A 2 -21.75 9.03 24.77
C LYS A 2 -20.46 8.32 25.19
N LYS A 3 -20.56 7.36 26.11
CA LYS A 3 -19.45 6.44 26.39
C LYS A 3 -19.11 5.72 25.08
N ARG A 4 -17.88 5.89 24.57
CA ARG A 4 -17.39 5.03 23.49
C ARG A 4 -17.40 3.59 24.02
N ALA A 5 -17.90 2.65 23.22
CA ALA A 5 -17.78 1.24 23.55
C ALA A 5 -16.29 0.93 23.79
N ALA A 6 -15.99 0.10 24.79
CA ALA A 6 -14.61 -0.24 25.17
C ALA A 6 -13.83 -0.94 24.04
N PHE A 7 -14.50 -1.27 22.93
CA PHE A 7 -13.93 -1.87 21.73
C PHE A 7 -14.54 -1.18 20.49
N SER A 8 -13.75 -0.36 19.81
CA SER A 8 -14.06 0.13 18.46
C SER A 8 -13.22 -0.67 17.45
N GLN A 9 -13.86 -1.23 16.42
CA GLN A 9 -13.20 -1.97 15.34
C GLN A 9 -12.43 -1.04 14.37
N GLY A 10 -11.54 -0.20 14.91
CA GLY A 10 -10.80 0.78 14.12
C GLY A 10 -9.87 1.64 14.96
N THR A 11 -8.71 1.93 14.39
CA THR A 11 -7.70 2.89 14.87
C THR A 11 -7.87 4.18 14.08
N SER A 12 -7.56 5.32 14.69
CA SER A 12 -7.59 6.61 13.98
C SER A 12 -6.59 6.60 12.82
N LEU A 13 -6.94 7.19 11.67
CA LEU A 13 -5.98 7.38 10.57
C LEU A 13 -4.80 8.29 10.96
N PHE A 14 -4.92 9.04 12.06
CA PHE A 14 -3.89 9.91 12.59
C PHE A 14 -2.99 9.22 13.63
N GLU A 15 -3.27 7.96 13.97
CA GLU A 15 -2.46 7.17 14.89
C GLU A 15 -1.55 6.23 14.09
N GLU A 16 -0.28 6.16 14.49
CA GLU A 16 0.70 5.31 13.82
C GLU A 16 0.31 3.83 13.91
N ILE A 17 0.33 3.15 12.76
CA ILE A 17 0.09 1.72 12.68
C ILE A 17 1.43 1.02 12.81
N SER A 18 1.57 0.16 13.83
CA SER A 18 2.77 -0.66 14.00
C SER A 18 3.07 -1.47 12.72
N PRO A 19 4.32 -1.51 12.25
CA PRO A 19 4.70 -2.34 11.11
C PRO A 19 4.52 -3.83 11.38
N ASN A 20 4.48 -4.23 12.66
CA ASN A 20 4.25 -5.62 13.09
C ASN A 20 2.81 -5.85 13.57
N ARG A 21 1.84 -5.04 13.14
CA ARG A 21 0.44 -5.19 13.56
C ARG A 21 -0.11 -6.54 13.12
N THR A 22 -0.60 -7.30 14.08
CA THR A 22 -1.21 -8.61 13.86
C THR A 22 -2.71 -8.51 13.63
N CYS A 23 -3.30 -9.50 12.96
CA CYS A 23 -4.75 -9.56 12.76
C CYS A 23 -5.58 -9.53 14.07
N PRO A 24 -5.18 -10.19 15.18
CA PRO A 24 -5.84 -10.04 16.46
C PRO A 24 -5.83 -8.60 17.00
N GLU A 25 -4.71 -7.88 16.87
CA GLU A 25 -4.61 -6.45 17.24
C GLU A 25 -5.45 -5.55 16.32
N ALA A 26 -5.67 -6.00 15.08
CA ALA A 26 -6.58 -5.37 14.15
C ALA A 26 -8.06 -5.78 14.34
N TYR A 27 -8.35 -6.67 15.29
CA TYR A 27 -9.68 -7.27 15.50
C TYR A 27 -10.23 -7.98 14.24
N ILE A 28 -9.35 -8.47 13.38
CA ILE A 28 -9.67 -9.29 12.21
C ILE A 28 -9.66 -10.75 12.64
N MET A 29 -10.78 -11.46 12.44
CA MET A 29 -10.83 -12.89 12.73
C MET A 29 -9.83 -13.65 11.83
N THR A 30 -9.18 -14.68 12.38
CA THR A 30 -8.08 -15.38 11.70
C THR A 30 -8.41 -15.85 10.28
N HIS A 31 -9.64 -16.30 10.03
CA HIS A 31 -10.07 -16.76 8.71
C HIS A 31 -10.26 -15.64 7.67
N TRP A 32 -10.31 -14.38 8.13
CA TRP A 32 -10.31 -13.17 7.29
C TRP A 32 -8.93 -12.49 7.26
N CYS A 33 -7.93 -13.04 7.94
CA CYS A 33 -6.60 -12.45 7.98
C CYS A 33 -5.90 -12.65 6.63
N PRO A 34 -5.55 -11.58 5.90
CA PRO A 34 -4.75 -11.70 4.70
C PRO A 34 -3.30 -12.00 5.07
N CYS A 35 -2.74 -13.02 4.43
CA CYS A 35 -1.30 -13.24 4.35
C CYS A 35 -0.81 -12.46 3.14
N GLN A 36 -0.49 -11.19 3.35
CA GLN A 36 0.23 -10.41 2.35
C GLN A 36 1.72 -10.66 2.54
N THR A 37 2.32 -11.37 1.59
CA THR A 37 3.78 -11.47 1.51
C THR A 37 4.27 -10.56 0.41
N PHE A 38 5.41 -9.95 0.63
CA PHE A 38 6.09 -9.16 -0.38
C PHE A 38 7.37 -9.90 -0.75
N ASP A 39 7.58 -10.00 -2.04
CA ASP A 39 8.79 -10.58 -2.60
C ASP A 39 9.48 -9.46 -3.37
N VAL A 40 10.76 -9.25 -3.05
CA VAL A 40 11.56 -8.16 -3.64
C VAL A 40 11.79 -8.45 -5.13
N VAL A 41 11.60 -7.42 -5.95
CA VAL A 41 11.88 -7.40 -7.38
C VAL A 41 13.08 -6.51 -7.63
N ASP A 42 13.91 -6.88 -8.61
CA ASP A 42 14.97 -5.99 -9.07
C ASP A 42 14.36 -4.69 -9.63
N VAL A 43 14.78 -3.55 -9.07
CA VAL A 43 14.34 -2.21 -9.49
C VAL A 43 14.66 -1.91 -10.95
N ASN A 44 15.63 -2.61 -11.55
CA ASN A 44 15.99 -2.49 -12.96
C ASN A 44 15.26 -3.49 -13.87
N SER A 45 14.39 -4.34 -13.30
CA SER A 45 13.58 -5.27 -14.09
C SER A 45 12.63 -4.50 -15.02
N SER A 46 12.27 -5.12 -16.15
CA SER A 46 11.31 -4.53 -17.08
C SER A 46 9.96 -4.24 -16.43
N GLU A 47 9.56 -5.08 -15.49
CA GLU A 47 8.31 -4.99 -14.74
C GLU A 47 8.33 -3.75 -13.84
N SER A 48 9.39 -3.55 -13.07
CA SER A 48 9.56 -2.40 -12.18
C SER A 48 9.61 -1.09 -12.97
N VAL A 49 10.36 -1.04 -14.07
CA VAL A 49 10.48 0.15 -14.92
C VAL A 49 9.14 0.48 -15.60
N ASN A 50 8.49 -0.51 -16.21
CA ASN A 50 7.21 -0.30 -16.91
C ASN A 50 6.09 0.10 -15.95
N ALA A 51 6.01 -0.52 -14.77
CA ALA A 51 5.01 -0.17 -13.76
C ALA A 51 5.23 1.26 -13.25
N SER A 52 6.48 1.63 -12.97
CA SER A 52 6.81 2.99 -12.53
C SER A 52 6.47 4.03 -13.60
N GLN A 53 6.78 3.75 -14.87
CA GLN A 53 6.48 4.65 -15.98
C GLN A 53 4.97 4.84 -16.15
N ALA A 54 4.19 3.76 -16.09
CA ALA A 54 2.73 3.84 -16.19
C ALA A 54 2.11 4.71 -15.08
N ILE A 55 2.66 4.68 -13.87
CA ILE A 55 2.22 5.53 -12.76
C ILE A 55 2.52 7.00 -13.04
N VAL A 56 3.74 7.33 -13.47
CA VAL A 56 4.13 8.72 -13.78
C VAL A 56 3.32 9.27 -14.96
N ASP A 57 3.08 8.44 -15.98
CA ASP A 57 2.25 8.79 -17.13
C ASP A 57 0.80 9.09 -16.71
N ASP A 58 0.20 8.27 -15.84
CA ASP A 58 -1.16 8.51 -15.34
C ASP A 58 -1.23 9.78 -14.47
N ILE A 59 -0.21 10.06 -13.67
CA ILE A 59 -0.14 11.31 -12.90
C ILE A 59 -0.09 12.51 -13.85
N ASN A 60 0.82 12.49 -14.82
CA ASN A 60 0.94 13.55 -15.83
C ASN A 60 -0.37 13.75 -16.61
N TYR A 61 -1.04 12.65 -16.98
CA TYR A 61 -2.34 12.70 -17.65
C TYR A 61 -3.41 13.38 -16.78
N LYS A 62 -3.49 13.05 -15.48
CA LYS A 62 -4.44 13.72 -14.56
C LYS A 62 -4.11 15.20 -14.34
N LEU A 63 -2.84 15.57 -14.44
CA LEU A 63 -2.37 16.94 -14.27
C LEU A 63 -2.44 17.79 -15.53
N GLU A 64 -2.74 17.20 -16.70
CA GLU A 64 -2.77 17.88 -17.99
C GLU A 64 -3.67 19.14 -17.98
N SER A 65 -4.82 19.06 -17.31
CA SER A 65 -5.76 20.20 -17.19
C SER A 65 -5.22 21.40 -16.39
N TYR A 66 -4.13 21.20 -15.65
CA TYR A 66 -3.43 22.22 -14.86
C TYR A 66 -2.12 22.67 -15.51
N GLY A 67 -1.97 22.44 -16.83
CA GLY A 67 -0.81 22.86 -17.61
C GLY A 67 -0.44 24.33 -17.39
N GLY A 68 0.85 24.58 -17.14
CA GLY A 68 1.39 25.90 -16.82
C GLY A 68 1.45 26.24 -15.32
N MET A 69 0.80 25.45 -14.46
CA MET A 69 1.00 25.50 -13.00
C MET A 69 1.79 24.29 -12.50
N CYS A 70 1.62 23.13 -13.12
CA CYS A 70 2.34 21.91 -12.82
C CYS A 70 3.40 21.62 -13.90
N GLU A 71 4.56 21.14 -13.48
CA GLU A 71 5.61 20.62 -14.36
C GLU A 71 5.31 19.18 -14.81
N ILE A 72 5.88 18.78 -15.95
CA ILE A 72 5.82 17.39 -16.42
C ILE A 72 6.79 16.56 -15.57
N LEU A 73 6.28 15.50 -14.95
CA LEU A 73 7.05 14.64 -14.07
C LEU A 73 7.80 13.56 -14.85
N GLU A 74 9.00 13.24 -14.38
CA GLU A 74 9.83 12.13 -14.87
C GLU A 74 10.36 11.28 -13.71
N ILE A 75 10.69 10.03 -13.99
CA ILE A 75 11.27 9.13 -12.98
C ILE A 75 12.74 9.48 -12.79
N ALA A 76 13.12 9.89 -11.58
CA ALA A 76 14.51 10.10 -11.22
C ALA A 76 15.22 8.78 -10.84
N GLU A 77 14.61 7.99 -9.95
CA GLU A 77 15.16 6.73 -9.44
C GLU A 77 14.01 5.85 -8.90
N ILE A 78 14.13 4.53 -9.09
CA ILE A 78 13.26 3.54 -8.43
C ILE A 78 14.03 3.02 -7.20
N LEU A 79 13.56 3.38 -6.01
CA LEU A 79 14.24 3.06 -4.75
C LEU A 79 13.93 1.65 -4.23
N ASP A 80 12.71 1.17 -4.49
CA ASP A 80 12.20 -0.10 -4.01
C ASP A 80 11.20 -0.68 -5.00
N SER A 81 11.15 -2.01 -5.08
CA SER A 81 10.20 -2.71 -5.93
C SER A 81 9.87 -4.06 -5.31
N GLU A 82 8.58 -4.26 -5.07
CA GLU A 82 8.07 -5.47 -4.44
C GLU A 82 6.80 -5.91 -5.18
N TRP A 83 6.59 -7.22 -5.25
CA TRP A 83 5.30 -7.76 -5.66
C TRP A 83 4.54 -8.28 -4.45
N ALA A 84 3.32 -7.78 -4.28
CA ALA A 84 2.42 -8.22 -3.23
C ALA A 84 1.72 -9.52 -3.65
N LYS A 85 1.91 -10.56 -2.86
CA LYS A 85 1.17 -11.80 -2.95
C LYS A 85 0.10 -11.82 -1.87
N LEU A 86 -1.15 -11.69 -2.26
CA LEU A 86 -2.28 -11.79 -1.34
C LEU A 86 -2.80 -13.23 -1.30
N MET A 87 -2.69 -13.88 -0.16
CA MET A 87 -3.30 -15.18 0.11
C MET A 87 -4.19 -15.09 1.36
N ILE A 88 -5.26 -15.89 1.42
CA ILE A 88 -5.96 -16.12 2.69
C ILE A 88 -5.06 -17.04 3.52
N CYS A 89 -4.71 -16.63 4.74
CA CYS A 89 -3.95 -17.47 5.66
C CYS A 89 -4.77 -18.74 5.99
N SER A 90 -4.57 -19.80 5.22
CA SER A 90 -5.07 -21.13 5.56
C SER A 90 -4.14 -21.65 6.65
N TYR A 91 -4.59 -21.59 7.91
CA TYR A 91 -3.89 -22.09 9.10
C TYR A 91 -2.68 -23.00 8.79
N SER A 92 -1.47 -22.47 8.96
CA SER A 92 -0.22 -23.23 9.02
C SER A 92 0.79 -22.39 9.80
N ILE A 93 0.75 -22.54 11.12
CA ILE A 93 1.96 -22.50 11.96
C ILE A 93 2.57 -23.90 11.86
#